data_AF-A0A2V3YCP2-F1
#
_entry.id   AF-A0A2V3YCP2-F1
#
_cell.length_a   1.000
_cell.length_b   1.000
_cell.length_c   1.000
_cell.angle_alpha   90.00
_cell.angle_beta   90.00
_cell.angle_gamma   90.00
#
_symmetry.space_group_name_H-M   'P 1'
#
loop_
_entity.id
_entity.type
_entity.pdbx_description
1 polymer ?
#
loop_
_entity_poly.entity_id
_entity_poly.type
_entity_poly.pdbx_seq_one_letter_code
_entity_poly.pdbx_strand_id
1 'polypeptide(L)'
;MTGVGKRYLYTVLLILLFLPCKNAYAAEAESLPSEDEEFFLEEKWGLESLPSDESVGDLLERLKNAKTIENPRLERTYQEGDRRFTYTLPNQMNFRASVPDGAMTDGPVTFLPMKSAYVTVTRNGMMEKVSEDGVYTSPGNYVFSMMVFPEEYQGTDMNSYRVPFEFQILPDVVSSLTLYVPPEGFYITGITFDGEDRAPENPEWEFIHRDGSYTVRMLDQETGTIPCEASFTRDTTAPFLFITPEQETDVVKEPIMISVSEPGASIQAFYNGSEGVLVSNVISTEGRYEFYVSDAAGNSRYYILRMKGRVKGPERKTIILTIIGVAGVLGFLIYQRRHMRFL
;
A
#
# COMPACT_ATOMS: atom_id res chain seq x y z
N MET A 1 -49.96 -22.73 7.27
CA MET A 1 -49.63 -21.69 8.27
C MET A 1 -48.38 -22.14 9.02
N THR A 2 -47.30 -21.39 8.77
CA THR A 2 -46.09 -21.17 9.58
C THR A 2 -45.23 -22.35 10.02
N GLY A 3 -44.15 -22.57 9.27
CA GLY A 3 -42.91 -23.16 9.75
C GLY A 3 -41.77 -22.12 9.88
N VAL A 4 -40.63 -22.64 10.30
CA VAL A 4 -39.25 -22.09 10.24
C VAL A 4 -38.79 -21.23 11.43
N GLY A 5 -38.20 -21.96 12.39
CA GLY A 5 -36.88 -21.77 13.01
C GLY A 5 -36.18 -20.42 12.92
N LYS A 6 -35.93 -19.83 14.10
CA LYS A 6 -34.95 -18.76 14.30
C LYS A 6 -33.85 -19.20 15.28
N ARG A 7 -32.64 -18.85 14.84
CA ARG A 7 -31.31 -18.99 15.44
C ARG A 7 -31.23 -18.38 16.85
N TYR A 8 -30.41 -18.99 17.70
CA TYR A 8 -29.72 -18.28 18.79
C TYR A 8 -28.21 -18.59 18.76
N LEU A 9 -27.48 -17.56 19.15
CA LEU A 9 -26.06 -17.24 19.04
C LEU A 9 -25.28 -17.76 20.27
N TYR A 10 -23.97 -17.53 20.28
CA TYR A 10 -22.95 -17.61 21.35
C TYR A 10 -22.19 -18.93 21.46
N THR A 11 -20.89 -19.03 21.78
CA THR A 11 -19.67 -18.18 21.74
C THR A 11 -18.54 -19.15 22.15
N VAL A 12 -17.33 -18.89 21.64
CA VAL A 12 -16.03 -19.52 21.93
C VAL A 12 -15.80 -19.92 23.40
N LEU A 13 -15.26 -21.14 23.65
CA LEU A 13 -14.24 -21.36 24.68
C LEU A 13 -13.44 -22.66 24.47
N LEU A 14 -12.11 -22.49 24.43
CA LEU A 14 -11.04 -23.48 24.52
C LEU A 14 -11.04 -24.18 25.90
N ILE A 15 -10.59 -25.44 26.00
CA ILE A 15 -9.59 -25.94 26.99
C ILE A 15 -9.38 -27.47 26.84
N LEU A 16 -8.10 -27.82 26.71
CA LEU A 16 -7.44 -29.13 26.78
C LEU A 16 -7.78 -29.94 28.03
N LEU A 17 -7.74 -31.28 27.94
CA LEU A 17 -7.26 -32.16 29.03
C LEU A 17 -6.70 -33.50 28.45
N PHE A 18 -5.37 -33.62 28.54
CA PHE A 18 -4.53 -34.78 28.89
C PHE A 18 -5.26 -36.08 29.36
N LEU A 19 -4.82 -37.33 29.09
CA LEU A 19 -3.50 -37.96 29.35
C LEU A 19 -3.57 -39.49 28.98
N PRO A 20 -2.54 -40.31 29.28
CA PRO A 20 -1.68 -41.05 28.35
C PRO A 20 -2.16 -42.47 27.93
N CYS A 21 -1.54 -43.07 26.91
CA CYS A 21 -1.37 -44.52 26.92
C CYS A 21 -0.10 -44.95 26.17
N LYS A 22 0.89 -45.44 26.93
CA LYS A 22 1.87 -46.41 26.45
C LYS A 22 1.13 -47.74 26.25
N ASN A 23 1.18 -48.31 25.06
CA ASN A 23 1.46 -49.73 24.88
C ASN A 23 1.84 -50.02 23.43
N ALA A 24 2.83 -50.90 23.31
CA ALA A 24 3.44 -51.35 22.09
C ALA A 24 2.44 -52.05 21.17
N TYR A 25 2.51 -51.74 19.89
CA TYR A 25 2.25 -52.70 18.82
C TYR A 25 3.38 -52.56 17.81
N ALA A 26 4.17 -53.63 17.71
CA ALA A 26 4.92 -53.90 16.49
C ALA A 26 3.88 -54.21 15.42
N ALA A 27 3.83 -53.39 14.38
CA ALA A 27 3.12 -53.69 13.15
C ALA A 27 4.06 -53.35 12.00
N GLU A 28 4.06 -54.24 11.03
CA GLU A 28 4.90 -54.28 9.84
C GLU A 28 4.92 -52.96 9.06
N ALA A 29 6.01 -52.76 8.32
CA ALA A 29 6.19 -51.67 7.39
C ALA A 29 5.12 -51.72 6.29
N GLU A 30 4.00 -51.03 6.52
CA GLU A 30 3.10 -50.58 5.46
C GLU A 30 3.54 -49.19 5.03
N SER A 31 3.80 -49.04 3.73
CA SER A 31 4.09 -47.78 3.07
C SER A 31 2.96 -46.78 3.35
N LEU A 32 3.29 -45.68 4.03
CA LEU A 32 2.39 -44.54 4.21
C LEU A 32 2.04 -43.93 2.84
N PRO A 33 0.79 -43.52 2.61
CA PRO A 33 0.39 -42.85 1.38
C PRO A 33 0.94 -41.42 1.32
N SER A 34 1.24 -40.96 0.11
CA SER A 34 1.89 -39.68 -0.22
C SER A 34 1.13 -38.40 0.21
N GLU A 35 -0.13 -38.51 0.65
CA GLU A 35 -0.96 -37.34 1.02
C GLU A 35 -0.61 -36.77 2.43
N ASP A 36 -0.05 -37.59 3.33
CA ASP A 36 0.30 -37.14 4.69
C ASP A 36 1.61 -36.32 4.73
N GLU A 37 2.45 -36.45 3.71
CA GLU A 37 3.77 -35.81 3.61
C GLU A 37 3.68 -34.34 3.14
N GLU A 38 2.77 -34.05 2.20
CA GLU A 38 2.47 -32.67 1.77
C GLU A 38 1.80 -31.88 2.90
N PHE A 39 0.89 -32.50 3.65
CA PHE A 39 0.21 -31.87 4.79
C PHE A 39 1.18 -31.45 5.91
N PHE A 40 2.24 -32.24 6.16
CA PHE A 40 3.25 -31.90 7.17
C PHE A 40 4.12 -30.71 6.76
N LEU A 41 4.37 -30.52 5.47
CA LEU A 41 5.12 -29.37 4.93
C LEU A 41 4.28 -28.09 4.98
N GLU A 42 2.98 -28.17 4.73
CA GLU A 42 2.05 -27.05 4.91
C GLU A 42 1.86 -26.67 6.38
N GLU A 43 1.54 -27.63 7.27
CA GLU A 43 1.20 -27.35 8.67
C GLU A 43 2.41 -26.88 9.49
N LYS A 44 3.61 -27.42 9.24
CA LYS A 44 4.82 -27.11 10.02
C LYS A 44 5.66 -25.99 9.40
N TRP A 45 5.62 -25.82 8.08
CA TRP A 45 6.56 -24.96 7.37
C TRP A 45 5.93 -24.00 6.35
N GLY A 46 4.63 -24.14 6.04
CA GLY A 46 3.92 -23.25 5.11
C GLY A 46 4.38 -23.35 3.66
N LEU A 47 4.93 -24.49 3.24
CA LEU A 47 5.31 -24.71 1.84
C LEU A 47 4.12 -25.23 1.02
N GLU A 48 3.63 -24.42 0.08
CA GLU A 48 2.61 -24.83 -0.91
C GLU A 48 3.23 -25.56 -2.14
N SER A 49 4.55 -25.50 -2.33
CA SER A 49 5.25 -26.22 -3.40
C SER A 49 6.75 -26.40 -3.12
N LEU A 50 7.31 -27.50 -3.61
CA LEU A 50 8.73 -27.86 -3.48
C LEU A 50 9.64 -27.08 -4.45
N PRO A 51 10.96 -26.99 -4.16
CA PRO A 51 11.96 -26.64 -5.16
C PRO A 51 11.83 -27.56 -6.39
N SER A 52 12.02 -27.01 -7.59
CA SER A 52 11.61 -27.62 -8.87
C SER A 52 12.20 -29.00 -9.20
N ASP A 53 13.24 -29.42 -8.48
CA ASP A 53 14.05 -30.59 -8.83
C ASP A 53 14.13 -31.65 -7.68
N GLU A 54 13.40 -31.46 -6.57
CA GLU A 54 13.53 -32.31 -5.38
C GLU A 54 12.26 -33.15 -5.10
N SER A 55 12.43 -34.42 -4.69
CA SER A 55 11.32 -35.27 -4.28
C SER A 55 10.90 -34.97 -2.83
N VAL A 56 9.59 -35.05 -2.54
CA VAL A 56 9.03 -34.83 -1.19
C VAL A 56 9.72 -35.73 -0.15
N GLY A 57 9.97 -37.00 -0.52
CA GLY A 57 10.60 -37.99 0.35
C GLY A 57 12.05 -37.65 0.73
N ASP A 58 12.86 -37.21 -0.23
CA ASP A 58 14.27 -36.84 0.01
C ASP A 58 14.37 -35.60 0.92
N LEU A 59 13.49 -34.61 0.68
CA LEU A 59 13.41 -33.40 1.50
C LEU A 59 12.99 -33.73 2.94
N LEU A 60 11.99 -34.61 3.11
CA LEU A 60 11.54 -35.03 4.43
C LEU A 60 12.58 -35.87 5.17
N GLU A 61 13.36 -36.71 4.48
CA GLU A 61 14.45 -37.46 5.11
C GLU A 61 15.56 -36.53 5.60
N ARG A 62 15.93 -35.52 4.82
CA ARG A 62 16.87 -34.45 5.25
C ARG A 62 16.34 -33.66 6.45
N LEU A 63 15.03 -33.39 6.48
CA LEU A 63 14.39 -32.63 7.55
C LEU A 63 14.15 -33.41 8.85
N LYS A 64 14.14 -34.75 8.83
CA LYS A 64 13.90 -35.58 10.03
C LYS A 64 14.92 -35.33 11.14
N ASN A 65 16.15 -34.95 10.79
CA ASN A 65 17.24 -34.69 11.75
C ASN A 65 17.75 -33.23 11.74
N ALA A 66 17.25 -32.39 10.83
CA ALA A 66 17.65 -30.99 10.72
C ALA A 66 17.03 -30.16 11.86
N LYS A 67 17.86 -29.43 12.61
CA LYS A 67 17.36 -28.34 13.46
C LYS A 67 17.17 -27.11 12.57
N THR A 68 16.06 -26.41 12.75
CA THR A 68 15.86 -25.11 12.11
C THR A 68 16.45 -24.01 12.97
N ILE A 69 17.30 -23.19 12.37
CA ILE A 69 17.90 -22.02 12.97
C ILE A 69 17.17 -20.79 12.41
N GLU A 70 16.50 -20.09 13.30
CA GLU A 70 15.82 -18.83 13.02
C GLU A 70 16.83 -17.68 13.13
N ASN A 71 16.81 -16.75 12.18
CA ASN A 71 17.67 -15.55 12.14
C ASN A 71 19.16 -15.89 12.39
N PRO A 72 19.78 -16.75 11.54
CA PRO A 72 21.17 -17.10 11.72
C PRO A 72 22.05 -15.86 11.58
N ARG A 73 23.19 -15.86 12.26
CA ARG A 73 24.23 -14.85 12.02
C ARG A 73 24.77 -15.05 10.60
N LEU A 74 24.69 -14.00 9.79
CA LEU A 74 25.19 -13.98 8.42
C LEU A 74 26.55 -13.29 8.38
N GLU A 75 27.48 -13.84 7.61
CA GLU A 75 28.68 -13.10 7.21
C GLU A 75 28.34 -12.23 5.98
N ARG A 76 28.66 -10.94 6.04
CA ARG A 76 28.39 -9.99 4.97
C ARG A 76 29.69 -9.57 4.30
N THR A 77 29.71 -9.63 2.97
CA THR A 77 30.77 -9.02 2.16
C THR A 77 30.17 -8.16 1.06
N TYR A 78 30.92 -7.19 0.56
CA TYR A 78 30.48 -6.34 -0.54
C TYR A 78 31.43 -6.44 -1.72
N GLN A 79 30.87 -6.60 -2.92
CA GLN A 79 31.62 -6.70 -4.16
C GLN A 79 31.38 -5.44 -4.99
N GLU A 80 32.38 -4.55 -5.03
CA GLU A 80 32.30 -3.25 -5.71
C GLU A 80 31.95 -3.38 -7.19
N GLY A 81 32.54 -4.35 -7.90
CA GLY A 81 32.32 -4.54 -9.35
C GLY A 81 30.86 -4.88 -9.71
N ASP A 82 30.19 -5.64 -8.84
CA ASP A 82 28.79 -6.08 -9.03
C ASP A 82 27.80 -5.20 -8.25
N ARG A 83 28.30 -4.26 -7.42
CA ARG A 83 27.55 -3.40 -6.50
C ARG A 83 26.52 -4.19 -5.68
N ARG A 84 26.98 -5.30 -5.09
CA ARG A 84 26.12 -6.24 -4.36
C ARG A 84 26.76 -6.70 -3.06
N PHE A 85 25.90 -6.88 -2.08
CA PHE A 85 26.18 -7.59 -0.84
C PHE A 85 26.00 -9.08 -1.06
N THR A 86 26.94 -9.87 -0.54
CA THR A 86 26.82 -11.33 -0.43
C THR A 86 26.69 -11.68 1.04
N TYR A 87 25.64 -12.45 1.34
CA TYR A 87 25.29 -12.91 2.68
C TYR A 87 25.53 -14.41 2.77
N THR A 88 26.47 -14.82 3.60
CA THR A 88 26.88 -16.22 3.76
C THR A 88 26.36 -16.77 5.09
N LEU A 89 25.65 -17.89 5.01
CA LEU A 89 25.15 -18.64 6.16
C LEU A 89 26.26 -19.50 6.80
N PRO A 90 26.08 -20.00 8.03
CA PRO A 90 27.06 -20.89 8.66
C PRO A 90 27.39 -22.14 7.83
N ASN A 91 26.41 -22.67 7.07
CA ASN A 91 26.58 -23.80 6.16
C ASN A 91 27.23 -23.41 4.80
N GLN A 92 27.80 -22.21 4.69
CA GLN A 92 28.51 -21.67 3.51
C GLN A 92 27.63 -21.36 2.29
N MET A 93 26.33 -21.64 2.35
CA MET A 93 25.39 -21.19 1.33
C MET A 93 25.25 -19.66 1.38
N ASN A 94 24.97 -19.03 0.24
CA ASN A 94 24.87 -17.58 0.17
C ASN A 94 23.80 -17.09 -0.79
N PHE A 95 23.23 -15.94 -0.45
CA PHE A 95 22.36 -15.14 -1.31
C PHE A 95 22.97 -13.75 -1.50
N ARG A 96 22.43 -12.97 -2.45
CA ARG A 96 22.95 -11.64 -2.78
C ARG A 96 21.86 -10.60 -2.90
N ALA A 97 22.16 -9.38 -2.51
CA ALA A 97 21.27 -8.23 -2.64
C ALA A 97 22.05 -6.98 -3.08
N SER A 98 21.41 -6.07 -3.80
CA SER A 98 22.03 -4.78 -4.19
C SER A 98 22.01 -3.75 -3.06
N VAL A 99 21.25 -4.01 -2.00
CA VAL A 99 21.14 -3.17 -0.80
C VAL A 99 21.44 -4.03 0.43
N PRO A 100 21.88 -3.43 1.53
CA PRO A 100 22.00 -4.16 2.79
C PRO A 100 20.62 -4.42 3.42
N ASP A 101 20.57 -5.33 4.39
CA ASP A 101 19.35 -5.66 5.15
C ASP A 101 18.88 -4.45 5.98
N GLY A 102 17.57 -4.19 5.96
CA GLY A 102 16.95 -3.02 6.57
C GLY A 102 17.10 -1.72 5.78
N ALA A 103 17.59 -1.75 4.53
CA ALA A 103 17.85 -0.52 3.78
C ALA A 103 16.56 0.19 3.34
N MET A 104 16.57 1.53 3.42
CA MET A 104 15.63 2.39 2.71
C MET A 104 16.34 2.97 1.47
N THR A 105 15.81 2.72 0.27
CA THR A 105 16.38 3.15 -1.01
C THR A 105 15.32 3.79 -1.91
N ASP A 106 15.76 4.62 -2.84
CA ASP A 106 14.97 5.30 -3.87
C ASP A 106 15.07 4.62 -5.25
N GLY A 107 15.83 3.53 -5.33
CA GLY A 107 16.12 2.82 -6.56
C GLY A 107 15.59 1.38 -6.59
N PRO A 108 15.66 0.74 -7.76
CA PRO A 108 15.34 -0.68 -7.90
C PRO A 108 16.31 -1.53 -7.07
N VAL A 109 15.77 -2.56 -6.42
CA VAL A 109 16.55 -3.53 -5.64
C VAL A 109 16.66 -4.84 -6.41
N THR A 110 17.89 -5.33 -6.56
CA THR A 110 18.12 -6.71 -7.01
C THR A 110 18.30 -7.62 -5.81
N PHE A 111 17.50 -8.66 -5.72
CA PHE A 111 17.59 -9.72 -4.72
C PHE A 111 17.68 -11.08 -5.41
N LEU A 112 18.78 -11.79 -5.17
CA LEU A 112 19.10 -13.08 -5.76
C LEU A 112 19.12 -14.14 -4.66
N PRO A 113 18.02 -14.89 -4.47
CA PRO A 113 17.96 -15.92 -3.46
C PRO A 113 18.88 -17.11 -3.79
N MET A 114 19.15 -17.92 -2.77
CA MET A 114 19.78 -19.23 -2.97
C MET A 114 18.87 -20.12 -3.81
N LYS A 115 19.45 -20.90 -4.72
CA LYS A 115 18.68 -21.82 -5.59
C LYS A 115 17.87 -22.86 -4.81
N SER A 116 18.42 -23.31 -3.68
CA SER A 116 17.83 -24.30 -2.78
C SER A 116 17.00 -23.69 -1.66
N ALA A 117 16.75 -22.37 -1.71
CA ALA A 117 15.82 -21.73 -0.78
C ALA A 117 14.41 -21.72 -1.35
N TYR A 118 13.44 -22.08 -0.51
CA TYR A 118 12.06 -21.68 -0.71
C TYR A 118 11.91 -20.23 -0.26
N VAL A 119 11.28 -19.38 -1.07
CA VAL A 119 11.22 -17.93 -0.84
C VAL A 119 9.80 -17.43 -0.98
N THR A 120 9.32 -16.75 0.06
CA THR A 120 8.11 -15.93 0.00
C THR A 120 8.49 -14.46 0.11
N VAL A 121 7.81 -13.60 -0.64
CA VAL A 121 7.97 -12.15 -0.56
C VAL A 121 6.63 -11.51 -0.24
N THR A 122 6.65 -10.53 0.66
CA THR A 122 5.51 -9.64 0.88
C THR A 122 5.91 -8.21 0.59
N ARG A 123 4.99 -7.43 0.01
CA ARG A 123 5.10 -5.98 -0.10
C ARG A 123 3.96 -5.33 0.68
N ASN A 124 4.29 -4.47 1.63
CA ASN A 124 3.33 -3.84 2.54
C ASN A 124 2.43 -4.88 3.25
N GLY A 125 2.98 -6.05 3.59
CA GLY A 125 2.28 -7.14 4.25
C GLY A 125 1.39 -7.99 3.34
N MET A 126 1.31 -7.71 2.03
CA MET A 126 0.58 -8.53 1.06
C MET A 126 1.55 -9.42 0.30
N MET A 127 1.21 -10.70 0.11
CA MET A 127 2.04 -11.64 -0.67
C MET A 127 2.19 -11.16 -2.11
N GLU A 128 3.42 -11.21 -2.62
CA GLU A 128 3.73 -10.94 -4.02
C GLU A 128 4.41 -12.14 -4.68
N LYS A 129 4.32 -12.21 -6.01
CA LYS A 129 5.08 -13.19 -6.78
C LYS A 129 6.56 -12.82 -6.70
N VAL A 130 7.41 -13.80 -6.40
CA VAL A 130 8.88 -13.64 -6.47
C VAL A 130 9.27 -13.29 -7.91
N SER A 131 10.06 -12.23 -8.08
CA SER A 131 10.49 -11.80 -9.42
C SER A 131 11.42 -12.83 -10.04
N GLU A 132 11.18 -13.17 -11.31
CA GLU A 132 11.98 -14.14 -12.07
C GLU A 132 13.40 -13.63 -12.36
N ASP A 133 13.54 -12.32 -12.56
CA ASP A 133 14.83 -11.65 -12.77
C ASP A 133 15.48 -11.16 -11.45
N GLY A 134 14.78 -11.33 -10.33
CA GLY A 134 15.20 -10.85 -9.01
C GLY A 134 15.16 -9.33 -8.83
N VAL A 135 14.52 -8.57 -9.72
CA VAL A 135 14.46 -7.10 -9.66
C VAL A 135 13.11 -6.63 -9.12
N TYR A 136 13.16 -5.75 -8.12
CA TYR A 136 12.00 -5.15 -7.46
C TYR A 136 12.06 -3.63 -7.63
N THR A 137 11.01 -3.04 -8.19
CA THR A 137 10.98 -1.61 -8.57
C THR A 137 9.83 -0.83 -7.96
N SER A 138 8.76 -1.52 -7.54
CA SER A 138 7.57 -0.84 -7.01
C SER A 138 7.83 -0.35 -5.59
N PRO A 139 7.45 0.90 -5.26
CA PRO A 139 7.57 1.39 -3.89
C PRO A 139 6.81 0.52 -2.87
N GLY A 140 7.37 0.43 -1.67
CA GLY A 140 6.81 -0.31 -0.55
C GLY A 140 7.86 -0.96 0.34
N ASN A 141 7.37 -1.52 1.45
CA ASN A 141 8.17 -2.29 2.40
C ASN A 141 8.17 -3.76 1.96
N TYR A 142 9.34 -4.29 1.61
CA TYR A 142 9.53 -5.67 1.22
C TYR A 142 10.06 -6.49 2.38
N VAL A 143 9.48 -7.67 2.56
CA VAL A 143 9.97 -8.69 3.50
C VAL A 143 10.06 -10.01 2.76
N PHE A 144 11.28 -10.53 2.65
CA PHE A 144 11.59 -11.86 2.15
C PHE A 144 11.71 -12.81 3.34
N SER A 145 11.00 -13.93 3.27
CA SER A 145 11.23 -15.06 4.17
C SER A 145 11.81 -16.20 3.35
N MET A 146 13.08 -16.52 3.61
CA MET A 146 13.77 -17.64 2.97
C MET A 146 13.83 -18.82 3.92
N MET A 147 13.40 -19.98 3.44
CA MET A 147 13.65 -21.26 4.08
C MET A 147 14.70 -22.02 3.28
N VAL A 148 15.87 -22.20 3.87
CA VAL A 148 17.04 -22.80 3.24
C VAL A 148 17.20 -24.23 3.75
N PHE A 149 17.29 -25.18 2.82
CA PHE A 149 17.49 -26.59 3.14
C PHE A 149 18.97 -26.98 2.99
N PRO A 150 19.49 -27.88 3.85
CA PRO A 150 20.92 -28.24 3.89
C PRO A 150 21.33 -29.10 2.70
N GLU A 151 22.13 -28.62 1.75
CA GLU A 151 22.61 -29.43 0.62
C GLU A 151 23.63 -30.50 1.06
N GLU A 152 23.59 -31.70 0.45
CA GLU A 152 24.49 -32.82 0.80
C GLU A 152 25.99 -32.51 0.60
N TYR A 153 26.33 -31.45 -0.12
CA TYR A 153 27.63 -31.34 -0.79
C TYR A 153 28.77 -30.71 0.03
N GLN A 154 28.55 -30.12 1.22
CA GLN A 154 29.58 -29.29 1.87
C GLN A 154 29.83 -29.46 3.39
N GLY A 155 29.43 -30.57 3.99
CA GLY A 155 29.88 -30.95 5.34
C GLY A 155 28.83 -30.79 6.45
N THR A 156 29.26 -31.06 7.68
CA THR A 156 28.51 -31.50 8.88
C THR A 156 27.29 -30.70 9.33
N ASP A 157 26.99 -29.56 8.71
CA ASP A 157 25.87 -28.71 9.08
C ASP A 157 24.60 -29.07 8.31
N MET A 158 23.83 -29.98 8.89
CA MET A 158 22.53 -30.43 8.38
C MET A 158 21.36 -29.57 8.91
N ASN A 159 21.61 -28.35 9.37
CA ASN A 159 20.55 -27.47 9.82
C ASN A 159 19.81 -26.84 8.64
N SER A 160 18.51 -26.60 8.81
CA SER A 160 17.77 -25.70 7.95
C SER A 160 17.80 -24.28 8.54
N TYR A 161 17.65 -23.28 7.69
CA TYR A 161 17.72 -21.89 8.09
C TYR A 161 16.48 -21.14 7.67
N ARG A 162 15.88 -20.37 8.60
CA ARG A 162 14.90 -19.35 8.25
C ARG A 162 15.58 -17.99 8.33
N VAL A 163 15.65 -17.33 7.18
CA VAL A 163 16.37 -16.06 7.02
C VAL A 163 15.38 -15.00 6.55
N PRO A 164 15.03 -14.02 7.40
CA PRO A 164 14.36 -12.82 6.93
C PRO A 164 15.36 -11.92 6.21
N PHE A 165 14.86 -11.15 5.26
CA PHE A 165 15.59 -10.04 4.66
C PHE A 165 14.58 -8.96 4.29
N GLU A 166 14.83 -7.73 4.71
CA GLU A 166 13.89 -6.63 4.53
C GLU A 166 14.56 -5.40 3.91
N PHE A 167 13.77 -4.66 3.13
CA PHE A 167 14.15 -3.34 2.63
C PHE A 167 12.91 -2.54 2.26
N GLN A 168 13.07 -1.24 2.11
CA GLN A 168 12.02 -0.33 1.66
C GLN A 168 12.46 0.38 0.39
N ILE A 169 11.63 0.30 -0.65
CA ILE A 169 11.73 1.18 -1.82
C ILE A 169 10.82 2.37 -1.58
N LEU A 170 11.41 3.55 -1.44
CA LEU A 170 10.73 4.82 -1.27
C LEU A 170 10.15 5.26 -2.62
N PRO A 171 8.91 5.80 -2.65
CA PRO A 171 8.47 6.56 -3.82
C PRO A 171 9.25 7.88 -3.92
N ASP A 172 9.25 8.48 -5.11
CA ASP A 172 9.93 9.77 -5.38
C ASP A 172 9.52 10.88 -4.40
N VAL A 173 8.24 10.89 -3.99
CA VAL A 173 7.68 11.83 -3.03
C VAL A 173 6.97 11.06 -1.91
N VAL A 174 7.33 11.36 -0.65
CA VAL A 174 6.84 10.71 0.57
C VAL A 174 6.21 11.70 1.54
N SER A 175 5.01 11.40 2.04
CA SER A 175 4.38 12.18 3.12
C SER A 175 4.61 11.58 4.51
N SER A 176 4.72 10.26 4.59
CA SER A 176 4.71 9.52 5.86
C SER A 176 6.08 9.31 6.51
N LEU A 177 7.19 9.54 5.80
CA LEU A 177 8.53 9.26 6.32
C LEU A 177 8.98 10.33 7.32
N THR A 178 8.92 10.02 8.62
CA THR A 178 9.30 10.94 9.71
C THR A 178 10.66 10.64 10.33
N LEU A 179 11.16 9.41 10.15
CA LEU A 179 12.41 8.92 10.73
C LEU A 179 13.11 8.08 9.67
N TYR A 180 14.36 8.43 9.39
CA TYR A 180 15.26 7.61 8.60
C TYR A 180 16.16 6.82 9.53
N VAL A 181 16.25 5.51 9.31
CA VAL A 181 17.14 4.61 10.06
C VAL A 181 18.06 3.95 9.04
N PRO A 182 19.40 4.02 9.21
CA PRO A 182 20.31 3.34 8.32
C PRO A 182 20.14 1.80 8.46
N PRO A 183 20.47 1.04 7.41
CA PRO A 183 20.43 -0.42 7.44
C PRO A 183 21.34 -1.01 8.53
N GLU A 184 21.13 -2.29 8.87
CA GLU A 184 21.93 -2.95 9.92
C GLU A 184 23.43 -2.89 9.58
N GLY A 185 24.24 -2.46 10.55
CA GLY A 185 25.69 -2.33 10.36
C GLY A 185 26.11 -1.15 9.47
N PHE A 186 25.23 -0.17 9.27
CA PHE A 186 25.54 1.12 8.64
C PHE A 186 25.30 2.28 9.60
N TYR A 187 25.90 3.43 9.30
CA TYR A 187 25.66 4.68 10.02
C TYR A 187 25.60 5.85 9.04
N ILE A 188 24.80 6.86 9.39
CA ILE A 188 24.63 8.09 8.63
C ILE A 188 25.89 8.94 8.81
N THR A 189 26.45 9.38 7.68
CA THR A 189 27.66 10.21 7.64
C THR A 189 27.39 11.64 7.24
N GLY A 190 26.31 11.88 6.50
CA GLY A 190 25.93 13.21 6.05
C GLY A 190 24.54 13.22 5.46
N ILE A 191 23.90 14.38 5.54
CA ILE A 191 22.60 14.62 4.93
C ILE A 191 22.74 15.86 4.06
N THR A 192 22.13 15.82 2.88
CA THR A 192 21.90 17.01 2.07
C THR A 192 20.41 17.33 2.14
N PHE A 193 20.06 18.54 2.58
CA PHE A 193 18.68 19.00 2.65
C PHE A 193 18.51 20.24 1.77
N ASP A 194 17.64 20.19 0.78
CA ASP A 194 17.44 21.24 -0.24
C ASP A 194 18.75 21.73 -0.88
N GLY A 195 19.70 20.81 -1.09
CA GLY A 195 21.03 21.10 -1.66
C GLY A 195 22.07 21.60 -0.66
N GLU A 196 21.71 21.79 0.61
CA GLU A 196 22.64 22.19 1.67
C GLU A 196 23.11 20.98 2.48
N ASP A 197 24.43 20.80 2.56
CA ASP A 197 25.04 19.75 3.35
C ASP A 197 24.99 20.06 4.84
N ARG A 198 24.55 19.08 5.63
CA ARG A 198 24.48 19.13 7.09
C ARG A 198 24.97 17.83 7.71
N ALA A 199 25.51 17.93 8.93
CA ALA A 199 25.81 16.77 9.74
C ALA A 199 24.49 16.14 10.24
N PRO A 200 24.43 14.81 10.38
CA PRO A 200 23.28 14.15 11.01
C PRO A 200 23.18 14.54 12.48
N GLU A 201 21.95 14.61 13.00
CA GLU A 201 21.73 14.81 14.43
C GLU A 201 22.20 13.59 15.22
N ASN A 202 21.98 12.40 14.66
CA ASN A 202 22.48 11.14 15.18
C ASN A 202 22.94 10.22 14.03
N PRO A 203 24.14 9.62 14.10
CA PRO A 203 24.58 8.66 13.09
C PRO A 203 23.72 7.39 12.98
N GLU A 204 22.94 7.05 14.01
CA GLU A 204 22.08 5.85 14.03
C GLU A 204 20.65 6.11 13.54
N TRP A 205 20.24 7.37 13.42
CA TRP A 205 18.91 7.75 12.92
C TRP A 205 18.83 9.25 12.65
N GLU A 206 17.94 9.66 11.76
CA GLU A 206 17.68 11.07 11.47
C GLU A 206 16.18 11.34 11.42
N PHE A 207 15.72 12.39 12.10
CA PHE A 207 14.35 12.85 11.93
C PHE A 207 14.17 13.66 10.64
N ILE A 208 13.12 13.34 9.90
CA ILE A 208 12.73 14.01 8.67
C ILE A 208 11.56 14.95 8.98
N HIS A 209 11.89 16.12 9.54
CA HIS A 209 10.89 17.04 10.10
C HIS A 209 10.27 18.02 9.10
N ARG A 210 10.94 18.32 7.99
CA ARG A 210 10.55 19.41 7.07
C ARG A 210 10.22 18.84 5.70
N ASP A 211 9.28 19.48 5.02
CA ASP A 211 9.10 19.26 3.59
C ASP A 211 10.31 19.81 2.83
N GLY A 212 10.73 19.10 1.78
CA GLY A 212 11.94 19.40 1.01
C GLY A 212 12.61 18.14 0.47
N SER A 213 13.73 18.34 -0.23
CA SER A 213 14.51 17.25 -0.82
C SER A 213 15.61 16.79 0.12
N TYR A 214 15.72 15.49 0.32
CA TYR A 214 16.70 14.84 1.19
C TYR A 214 17.58 13.89 0.40
N THR A 215 18.87 13.90 0.70
CA THR A 215 19.82 12.85 0.32
C THR A 215 20.57 12.40 1.58
N VAL A 216 20.45 11.12 1.94
CA VAL A 216 21.09 10.54 3.13
C VAL A 216 22.26 9.68 2.69
N ARG A 217 23.47 10.02 3.15
CA ARG A 217 24.71 9.28 2.85
C ARG A 217 25.11 8.44 4.06
N MET A 218 25.48 7.19 3.80
CA MET A 218 25.81 6.19 4.81
C MET A 218 27.09 5.45 4.46
N LEU A 219 27.76 4.96 5.50
CA LEU A 219 28.90 4.04 5.37
C LEU A 219 28.69 2.81 6.23
N ASP A 220 29.27 1.70 5.77
CA ASP A 220 29.38 0.46 6.52
C ASP A 220 30.22 0.66 7.80
N GLN A 221 29.72 0.19 8.94
CA GLN A 221 30.35 0.38 10.26
C GLN A 221 31.67 -0.37 10.42
N GLU A 222 31.83 -1.54 9.78
CA GLU A 222 33.01 -2.39 9.96
C GLU A 222 34.19 -1.91 9.10
N THR A 223 33.90 -1.56 7.85
CA THR A 223 34.90 -1.20 6.84
C THR A 223 35.06 0.30 6.65
N GLY A 224 34.04 1.10 6.97
CA GLY A 224 34.04 2.55 6.78
C GLY A 224 34.15 3.01 5.33
N THR A 225 33.90 2.13 4.34
CA THR A 225 34.22 2.42 2.94
C THR A 225 33.13 2.06 1.93
N ILE A 226 32.12 1.27 2.29
CA ILE A 226 31.03 0.91 1.37
C ILE A 226 29.96 2.02 1.41
N PRO A 227 29.81 2.83 0.34
CA PRO A 227 28.85 3.92 0.33
C PRO A 227 27.46 3.42 -0.01
N CYS A 228 26.47 3.89 0.76
CA CYS A 228 25.06 3.77 0.44
C CYS A 228 24.41 5.15 0.49
N GLU A 229 23.45 5.38 -0.40
CA GLU A 229 22.73 6.63 -0.50
C GLU A 229 21.25 6.37 -0.77
N ALA A 230 20.39 7.24 -0.22
CA ALA A 230 18.98 7.28 -0.55
C ALA A 230 18.55 8.73 -0.72
N SER A 231 17.86 9.04 -1.83
CA SER A 231 17.32 10.37 -2.11
C SER A 231 15.80 10.36 -2.22
N PHE A 232 15.12 11.27 -1.56
CA PHE A 232 13.65 11.36 -1.58
C PHE A 232 13.16 12.77 -1.32
N THR A 233 11.96 13.10 -1.80
CA THR A 233 11.29 14.36 -1.47
C THR A 233 10.24 14.13 -0.40
N ARG A 234 10.30 14.88 0.71
CA ARG A 234 9.22 14.91 1.69
C ARG A 234 8.22 16.00 1.35
N ASP A 235 6.94 15.64 1.30
CA ASP A 235 5.83 16.57 1.12
C ASP A 235 4.64 16.15 1.98
N THR A 236 4.26 17.00 2.93
CA THR A 236 3.11 16.79 3.82
C THR A 236 1.93 17.68 3.50
N THR A 237 2.03 18.50 2.46
CA THR A 237 1.05 19.54 2.16
C THR A 237 0.02 19.02 1.17
N ALA A 238 -1.19 18.74 1.66
CA ALA A 238 -2.28 18.32 0.78
C ALA A 238 -2.68 19.41 -0.24
N PRO A 239 -2.88 19.04 -1.52
CA PRO A 239 -3.32 19.98 -2.55
C PRO A 239 -4.69 20.56 -2.22
N PHE A 240 -4.97 21.72 -2.78
CA PHE A 240 -6.23 22.42 -2.60
C PHE A 240 -6.91 22.77 -3.92
N LEU A 241 -8.24 22.81 -3.89
CA LEU A 241 -9.09 23.17 -5.01
C LEU A 241 -9.38 24.67 -4.98
N PHE A 242 -8.98 25.37 -6.04
CA PHE A 242 -9.44 26.72 -6.31
C PHE A 242 -10.84 26.68 -6.92
N ILE A 243 -11.77 27.42 -6.32
CA ILE A 243 -13.14 27.59 -6.84
C ILE A 243 -13.31 29.07 -7.19
N THR A 244 -13.62 29.36 -8.46
CA THR A 244 -13.81 30.73 -8.96
C THR A 244 -15.23 30.93 -9.49
N PRO A 245 -15.98 31.97 -9.06
CA PRO A 245 -15.59 32.95 -8.02
C PRO A 245 -15.48 32.29 -6.64
N GLU A 246 -14.78 32.95 -5.72
CA GLU A 246 -14.68 32.48 -4.33
C GLU A 246 -16.07 32.42 -3.70
N GLN A 247 -16.32 31.39 -2.90
CA GLN A 247 -17.64 31.11 -2.34
C GLN A 247 -17.62 31.33 -0.83
N GLU A 248 -18.49 32.20 -0.33
CA GLU A 248 -18.69 32.40 1.11
C GLU A 248 -19.47 31.25 1.76
N THR A 249 -20.17 30.43 0.95
CA THR A 249 -20.99 29.32 1.42
C THR A 249 -20.88 28.13 0.48
N ASP A 250 -21.12 26.93 1.00
CA ASP A 250 -21.15 25.69 0.21
C ASP A 250 -22.33 25.62 -0.77
N VAL A 251 -23.25 26.60 -0.74
CA VAL A 251 -24.42 26.66 -1.61
C VAL A 251 -24.23 27.71 -2.70
N VAL A 252 -24.10 27.24 -3.93
CA VAL A 252 -23.68 28.09 -5.06
C VAL A 252 -24.79 28.19 -6.10
N LYS A 253 -25.01 29.40 -6.62
CA LYS A 253 -26.10 29.71 -7.57
C LYS A 253 -25.61 30.03 -8.99
N GLU A 254 -24.34 30.41 -9.10
CA GLU A 254 -23.71 30.78 -10.35
C GLU A 254 -22.71 29.70 -10.78
N PRO A 255 -22.46 29.52 -12.09
CA PRO A 255 -21.43 28.60 -12.54
C PRO A 255 -20.07 28.90 -11.90
N ILE A 256 -19.38 27.86 -11.48
CA ILE A 256 -18.03 27.95 -10.92
C ILE A 256 -17.02 27.27 -11.84
N MET A 257 -15.78 27.73 -11.78
CA MET A 257 -14.63 27.06 -12.34
C MET A 257 -13.80 26.44 -11.22
N ILE A 258 -13.34 25.21 -11.43
CA ILE A 258 -12.45 24.50 -10.52
C ILE A 258 -11.05 24.33 -11.13
N SER A 259 -10.02 24.50 -10.32
CA SER A 259 -8.63 24.17 -10.65
C SER A 259 -7.88 23.69 -9.41
N VAL A 260 -6.76 23.01 -9.59
CA VAL A 260 -5.94 22.47 -8.48
C VAL A 260 -4.71 23.34 -8.20
N SER A 261 -4.23 23.31 -6.96
CA SER A 261 -3.03 24.02 -6.52
C SER A 261 -1.75 23.52 -7.18
N GLU A 262 -1.67 22.21 -7.41
CA GLU A 262 -0.46 21.57 -7.91
C GLU A 262 -0.68 20.89 -9.25
N PRO A 263 0.29 21.00 -10.18
CA PRO A 263 0.29 20.22 -11.40
C PRO A 263 0.46 18.73 -11.07
N GLY A 264 -0.34 17.88 -11.70
CA GLY A 264 -0.29 16.42 -11.49
C GLY A 264 -1.16 15.90 -10.34
N ALA A 265 -1.77 16.78 -9.54
CA ALA A 265 -2.77 16.37 -8.56
C ALA A 265 -4.01 15.75 -9.25
N SER A 266 -4.49 14.62 -8.73
CA SER A 266 -5.68 13.93 -9.24
C SER A 266 -6.94 14.43 -8.54
N ILE A 267 -8.02 14.61 -9.30
CA ILE A 267 -9.35 14.94 -8.77
C ILE A 267 -10.29 13.77 -9.03
N GLN A 268 -10.78 13.15 -7.95
CA GLN A 268 -11.91 12.22 -8.01
C GLN A 268 -13.18 12.99 -7.64
N ALA A 269 -14.20 12.93 -8.50
CA ALA A 269 -15.43 13.69 -8.33
C ALA A 269 -16.65 12.76 -8.18
N PHE A 270 -17.55 13.13 -7.29
CA PHE A 270 -18.83 12.45 -7.11
C PHE A 270 -19.97 13.46 -7.33
N TYR A 271 -20.93 13.09 -8.17
CA TYR A 271 -22.14 13.86 -8.42
C TYR A 271 -23.34 13.11 -7.84
N ASN A 272 -24.02 13.72 -6.87
CA ASN A 272 -25.12 13.13 -6.12
C ASN A 272 -24.78 11.71 -5.57
N GLY A 273 -23.55 11.53 -5.10
CA GLY A 273 -23.06 10.27 -4.52
C GLY A 273 -22.62 9.21 -5.53
N SER A 274 -22.72 9.49 -6.84
CA SER A 274 -22.19 8.60 -7.89
C SER A 274 -20.86 9.13 -8.40
N GLU A 275 -19.85 8.26 -8.50
CA GLU A 275 -18.57 8.62 -9.08
C GLU A 275 -18.76 9.08 -10.53
N GLY A 276 -18.14 10.20 -10.88
CA GLY A 276 -18.30 10.83 -12.18
C GLY A 276 -16.98 11.38 -12.70
N VAL A 277 -16.83 11.37 -14.02
CA VAL A 277 -15.71 12.04 -14.69
C VAL A 277 -16.03 13.52 -14.84
N LEU A 278 -15.11 14.38 -14.41
CA LEU A 278 -15.17 15.82 -14.70
C LEU A 278 -14.89 16.04 -16.19
N VAL A 279 -15.95 16.16 -16.99
CA VAL A 279 -15.84 16.46 -18.44
C VAL A 279 -15.46 17.93 -18.68
N SER A 280 -15.69 18.79 -17.69
CA SER A 280 -15.35 20.21 -17.73
C SER A 280 -14.97 20.68 -16.35
N ASN A 281 -14.02 21.63 -16.30
CA ASN A 281 -13.68 22.37 -15.08
C ASN A 281 -14.75 23.41 -14.70
N VAL A 282 -15.83 23.55 -15.49
CA VAL A 282 -16.95 24.44 -15.19
C VAL A 282 -18.14 23.64 -14.66
N ILE A 283 -18.57 23.95 -13.45
CA ILE A 283 -19.71 23.32 -12.80
C ILE A 283 -20.88 24.31 -12.78
N SER A 284 -22.00 23.89 -13.37
CA SER A 284 -23.21 24.73 -13.49
C SER A 284 -24.52 23.97 -13.27
N THR A 285 -24.45 22.64 -13.17
CA THR A 285 -25.65 21.81 -13.04
C THR A 285 -26.05 21.72 -11.58
N GLU A 286 -27.35 21.72 -11.30
CA GLU A 286 -27.89 21.57 -9.96
C GLU A 286 -27.53 20.20 -9.37
N GLY A 287 -27.08 20.18 -8.12
CA GLY A 287 -26.78 18.94 -7.42
C GLY A 287 -25.74 19.10 -6.33
N ARG A 288 -25.44 17.98 -5.66
CA ARG A 288 -24.34 17.87 -4.69
C ARG A 288 -23.10 17.34 -5.39
N TYR A 289 -22.00 18.04 -5.21
CA TYR A 289 -20.69 17.67 -5.73
C TYR A 289 -19.75 17.41 -4.56
N GLU A 290 -18.97 16.35 -4.68
CA GLU A 290 -17.93 16.00 -3.73
C GLU A 290 -16.62 15.80 -4.51
N PHE A 291 -15.53 16.41 -4.03
CA PHE A 291 -14.22 16.31 -4.66
C PHE A 291 -13.20 15.80 -3.68
N TYR A 292 -12.46 14.77 -4.10
CA TYR A 292 -11.26 14.30 -3.43
C TYR A 292 -10.08 14.69 -4.31
N VAL A 293 -9.20 15.54 -3.78
CA VAL A 293 -7.98 15.98 -4.48
C VAL A 293 -6.80 15.35 -3.77
N SER A 294 -5.92 14.69 -4.51
CA SER A 294 -4.72 14.04 -3.97
C SER A 294 -3.49 14.29 -4.82
N ASP A 295 -2.32 14.35 -4.17
CA ASP A 295 -1.02 14.54 -4.82
C ASP A 295 -0.25 13.22 -4.99
N ALA A 296 0.99 13.31 -5.49
CA ALA A 296 1.88 12.16 -5.65
C ALA A 296 2.44 11.61 -4.31
N ALA A 297 2.48 12.44 -3.27
CA ALA A 297 2.92 12.06 -1.93
C ALA A 297 1.83 11.29 -1.13
N GLY A 298 0.62 11.21 -1.69
CA GLY A 298 -0.54 10.57 -1.08
C GLY A 298 -1.30 11.49 -0.12
N ASN A 299 -0.96 12.78 -0.04
CA ASN A 299 -1.75 13.73 0.74
C ASN A 299 -3.07 13.97 0.00
N SER A 300 -4.15 14.19 0.77
CA SER A 300 -5.47 14.41 0.17
C SER A 300 -6.32 15.41 0.92
N ARG A 301 -7.25 16.03 0.20
CA ARG A 301 -8.23 16.98 0.74
C ARG A 301 -9.60 16.75 0.12
N TYR A 302 -10.64 16.95 0.93
CA TYR A 302 -12.03 16.71 0.56
C TYR A 302 -12.84 18.01 0.56
N TYR A 303 -13.69 18.16 -0.45
CA TYR A 303 -14.58 19.32 -0.64
C TYR A 303 -16.01 18.88 -0.91
N ILE A 304 -16.98 19.61 -0.34
CA ILE A 304 -18.42 19.45 -0.66
C ILE A 304 -18.96 20.78 -1.15
N LEU A 305 -19.73 20.71 -2.24
CA LEU A 305 -20.43 21.84 -2.83
C LEU A 305 -21.87 21.44 -3.17
N ARG A 306 -22.81 22.38 -3.04
CA ARG A 306 -24.18 22.23 -3.53
C ARG A 306 -24.53 23.34 -4.52
N MET A 307 -24.67 22.98 -5.78
CA MET A 307 -25.19 23.86 -6.82
C MET A 307 -26.72 23.91 -6.74
N LYS A 308 -27.29 25.10 -6.60
CA LYS A 308 -28.75 25.32 -6.72
C LYS A 308 -29.11 25.61 -8.18
N GLY A 309 -30.20 25.00 -8.63
CA GLY A 309 -30.75 25.31 -9.94
C GLY A 309 -31.08 26.79 -10.06
N ARG A 310 -30.73 27.40 -11.20
CA ARG A 310 -31.25 28.72 -11.55
C ARG A 310 -32.76 28.60 -11.70
N VAL A 311 -33.51 29.24 -10.82
CA VAL A 311 -34.94 29.45 -11.04
C VAL A 311 -35.05 30.35 -12.27
N LYS A 312 -35.40 29.77 -13.42
CA LYS A 312 -35.75 30.56 -14.60
C LYS A 312 -37.01 31.34 -14.25
N GLY A 313 -36.87 32.67 -14.10
CA GLY A 313 -38.02 33.55 -14.02
C GLY A 313 -38.93 33.38 -15.23
N PRO A 314 -40.25 33.69 -15.11
CA PRO A 314 -41.16 33.56 -16.23
C PRO A 314 -40.67 34.39 -17.42
N GLU A 315 -40.73 33.80 -18.63
CA GLU A 315 -40.34 34.50 -19.85
C GLU A 315 -41.14 35.80 -20.02
N ARG A 316 -40.54 36.83 -20.63
CA ARG A 316 -41.24 38.12 -20.89
C ARG A 316 -42.60 37.93 -21.56
N LYS A 317 -42.73 36.93 -22.45
CA LYS A 317 -43.99 36.58 -23.11
C LYS A 317 -45.06 36.12 -22.10
N THR A 318 -44.69 35.31 -21.13
CA THR A 318 -45.58 34.82 -20.06
C THR A 318 -46.02 35.97 -19.15
N ILE A 319 -45.12 36.91 -18.84
CA ILE A 319 -45.47 38.12 -18.08
C ILE A 319 -46.49 38.97 -18.87
N ILE A 320 -46.23 39.22 -20.16
CA ILE A 320 -47.12 40.01 -21.02
C ILE A 320 -48.49 39.33 -21.17
N LEU A 321 -48.55 38.02 -21.41
CA LEU A 321 -49.81 37.29 -21.52
C LEU A 321 -50.63 37.35 -20.24
N THR A 322 -49.97 37.21 -19.08
CA THR A 322 -50.64 37.32 -17.78
C THR A 322 -51.24 38.71 -17.58
N ILE A 323 -50.52 39.78 -17.93
CA ILE A 323 -51.02 41.16 -17.85
C ILE A 323 -52.21 41.38 -18.79
N ILE A 324 -52.15 40.89 -20.03
CA ILE A 324 -53.25 41.00 -21.00
C ILE A 324 -54.47 40.22 -20.51
N GLY A 325 -54.29 39.01 -19.98
CA GLY A 325 -55.37 38.20 -19.42
C GLY A 325 -56.08 38.89 -18.25
N VAL A 326 -55.31 39.46 -17.31
CA VAL A 326 -55.85 40.23 -16.18
C VAL A 326 -56.60 41.47 -16.68
N ALA A 327 -56.02 42.22 -17.62
CA ALA A 327 -56.68 43.39 -18.22
C ALA A 327 -57.98 43.02 -18.95
N GLY A 328 -58.00 41.89 -19.66
CA GLY A 328 -59.18 41.37 -20.35
C GLY A 328 -60.31 40.98 -19.38
N VAL A 329 -59.98 40.30 -18.29
CA VAL A 329 -60.95 39.95 -17.23
C VAL A 329 -61.50 41.21 -16.56
N LEU A 330 -60.63 42.17 -16.21
CA LEU A 330 -61.05 43.47 -15.66
C LEU A 330 -61.96 44.23 -16.63
N GLY A 331 -61.60 44.28 -17.91
CA GLY A 331 -62.41 44.90 -18.96
C GLY A 331 -63.78 44.23 -19.10
N PHE A 332 -63.84 42.90 -19.06
CA PHE A 332 -65.09 42.13 -19.12
C PHE A 332 -65.99 42.38 -17.89
N LEU A 333 -65.41 42.41 -16.69
CA LEU A 333 -66.16 42.72 -15.46
C LEU A 333 -66.72 44.14 -15.48
N ILE A 334 -65.95 45.12 -15.97
CA ILE A 334 -66.41 46.51 -16.15
C ILE A 334 -67.52 46.57 -17.21
N TYR A 335 -67.38 45.84 -18.31
CA TYR A 335 -68.39 45.76 -19.37
C TYR A 335 -69.70 45.17 -18.85
N GLN A 336 -69.65 44.04 -18.14
CA GLN A 336 -70.83 43.43 -17.52
C GLN A 336 -71.50 44.40 -16.54
N ARG A 337 -70.72 45.10 -15.71
CA ARG A 337 -71.25 46.10 -14.77
C ARG A 337 -71.95 47.27 -15.47
N ARG A 338 -71.48 47.68 -16.66
CA ARG A 338 -72.08 48.77 -17.45
C ARG A 338 -73.30 48.34 -18.28
N HIS A 339 -73.39 47.06 -18.65
CA HIS A 339 -74.42 46.53 -19.54
C HIS A 339 -75.36 45.50 -18.90
N MET A 340 -75.50 45.49 -17.56
CA MET A 340 -76.54 44.70 -16.91
C MET A 340 -77.92 45.18 -17.38
N ARG A 341 -78.54 44.41 -18.26
CA ARG A 341 -79.97 44.50 -18.52
C ARG A 341 -80.67 43.83 -17.36
N PHE A 342 -81.38 44.62 -16.55
CA PHE A 342 -82.37 44.10 -15.62
C PHE A 342 -83.45 43.39 -16.45
N LEU A 343 -83.66 42.10 -16.16
CA LEU A 343 -84.82 41.33 -16.58
C LEU A 343 -85.82 41.33 -15.41
#